data_AF-A0A520MQW2-F1
#
_entry.id   AF-A0A520MQW2-F1
#
_cell.length_a   1.000
_cell.length_b   1.000
_cell.length_c   1.000
_cell.angle_alpha   90.00
_cell.angle_beta   90.00
_cell.angle_gamma   90.00
#
_symmetry.space_group_name_H-M   'P 1'
#
loop_
_entity.id
_entity.type
_entity.pdbx_description
1 polymer ?
#
loop_
_entity_poly.entity_id
_entity_poly.type
_entity_poly.pdbx_seq_one_letter_code
_entity_poly.pdbx_strand_id
1 'polypeptide(L)'
;MNMRPSDDVAIYVSRILNVNPCTVENLRTMGPRLADAASLIIPDGRLDAMVYCCTSGTAAMGYDTVADNIRTVRPNIPVVTPITAGLRALQQFDAKQIAVLTPYTPDVNESLVRYIEARGPRVTATTSFHFADDNDMARIPVEAIIRAAKEADRDDAEALFISCTAIRAVDVIDEIERELNKPVVSANQALFWESVRTAGYEAPINGYGTLLKMKLS
;
A
#
# COMPACT_ATOMS: atom_id res chain seq x y z
N MET A 1 -7.90 -1.24 15.78
CA MET A 1 -7.33 0.12 15.75
C MET A 1 -8.04 0.91 14.65
N ASN A 2 -8.21 2.23 14.76
CA ASN A 2 -8.94 3.04 13.77
C ASN A 2 -8.10 4.25 13.34
N MET A 3 -7.49 4.18 12.14
CA MET A 3 -6.70 5.29 11.57
C MET A 3 -7.55 6.51 11.20
N ARG A 4 -8.88 6.37 11.07
CA ARG A 4 -9.78 7.50 10.76
C ARG A 4 -9.75 8.51 11.90
N PRO A 5 -9.31 9.76 11.65
CA PRO A 5 -9.00 10.70 12.72
C PRO A 5 -10.23 11.44 13.28
N SER A 6 -11.24 11.69 12.45
CA SER A 6 -12.46 12.41 12.82
C SER A 6 -13.62 12.02 11.89
N ASP A 7 -14.77 12.66 12.08
CA ASP A 7 -15.92 12.51 11.18
C ASP A 7 -15.81 13.28 9.86
N ASP A 8 -14.77 14.10 9.70
CA ASP A 8 -14.48 14.84 8.46
C ASP A 8 -13.98 13.93 7.33
N VAL A 9 -13.55 12.70 7.65
CA VAL A 9 -13.00 11.73 6.69
C VAL A 9 -13.96 10.58 6.50
N ALA A 10 -14.79 10.59 5.46
CA ALA A 10 -15.69 9.48 5.10
C ALA A 10 -15.00 8.43 4.23
N ILE A 11 -15.24 7.14 4.50
CA ILE A 11 -14.68 6.02 3.73
C ILE A 11 -15.84 5.12 3.29
N TYR A 12 -15.93 4.87 1.99
CA TYR A 12 -16.92 3.99 1.38
C TYR A 12 -16.19 2.88 0.63
N VAL A 13 -16.67 1.64 0.77
CA VAL A 13 -15.96 0.46 0.27
C VAL A 13 -16.88 -0.38 -0.60
N SER A 14 -16.35 -0.81 -1.74
CA SER A 14 -16.89 -1.88 -2.58
C SER A 14 -15.84 -3.00 -2.69
N ARG A 15 -16.24 -4.16 -3.20
CA ARG A 15 -15.35 -5.32 -3.35
C ARG A 15 -15.17 -5.66 -4.83
N ILE A 16 -13.95 -6.11 -5.15
CA ILE A 16 -13.60 -6.68 -6.45
C ILE A 16 -13.28 -8.15 -6.21
N LEU A 17 -13.76 -9.03 -7.06
CA LEU A 17 -13.41 -10.44 -6.99
C LEU A 17 -11.93 -10.63 -7.33
N ASN A 18 -11.14 -11.02 -6.33
CA ASN A 18 -9.78 -11.53 -6.46
C ASN A 18 -9.79 -13.07 -6.52
N VAL A 19 -8.86 -13.68 -7.25
CA VAL A 19 -8.77 -15.14 -7.44
C VAL A 19 -7.48 -15.64 -6.81
N ASN A 20 -7.59 -16.60 -5.88
CA ASN A 20 -6.43 -17.30 -5.33
C ASN A 20 -6.02 -18.48 -6.24
N PRO A 21 -4.72 -18.85 -6.28
CA PRO A 21 -3.60 -18.18 -5.61
C PRO A 21 -3.29 -16.81 -6.22
N CYS A 22 -2.67 -15.92 -5.43
CA CYS A 22 -2.26 -14.57 -5.82
C CYS A 22 -1.09 -14.58 -6.82
N THR A 23 -1.29 -15.14 -8.01
CA THR A 23 -0.32 -15.09 -9.11
C THR A 23 -0.43 -13.78 -9.88
N VAL A 24 0.63 -13.40 -10.58
CA VAL A 24 0.61 -12.21 -11.48
C VAL A 24 -0.53 -12.27 -12.50
N GLU A 25 -0.85 -13.46 -13.03
CA GLU A 25 -1.96 -13.68 -13.95
C GLU A 25 -3.32 -13.41 -13.29
N ASN A 26 -3.58 -14.04 -12.14
CA ASN A 26 -4.84 -13.86 -11.41
C ASN A 26 -5.05 -12.41 -10.97
N LEU A 27 -3.98 -11.73 -10.55
CA LEU A 27 -4.03 -10.31 -10.17
C LEU A 27 -4.50 -9.42 -11.33
N ARG A 28 -4.13 -9.73 -12.58
CA ARG A 28 -4.56 -8.97 -13.76
C ARG A 28 -6.04 -9.12 -14.07
N THR A 29 -6.67 -10.22 -13.62
CA THR A 29 -8.11 -10.46 -13.86
C THR A 29 -9.01 -9.48 -13.09
N MET A 30 -8.48 -8.78 -12.08
CA MET A 30 -9.21 -7.73 -11.38
C MET A 30 -9.42 -6.47 -12.22
N GLY A 31 -8.51 -6.16 -13.15
CA GLY A 31 -8.52 -4.92 -13.94
C GLY A 31 -9.87 -4.63 -14.61
N PRO A 32 -10.40 -5.54 -15.44
CA PRO A 32 -11.70 -5.38 -16.10
C PRO A 32 -12.89 -5.22 -15.15
N ARG A 33 -12.75 -5.59 -13.86
CA ARG A 33 -13.82 -5.53 -12.85
C ARG A 33 -13.79 -4.23 -12.03
N LEU A 34 -12.77 -3.39 -12.22
CA LEU A 34 -12.58 -2.17 -11.45
C LEU A 34 -13.71 -1.16 -11.69
N ALA A 35 -14.15 -1.00 -12.94
CA ALA A 35 -15.21 -0.06 -13.30
C ALA A 35 -16.53 -0.41 -12.59
N ASP A 36 -16.95 -1.67 -12.65
CA ASP A 36 -18.16 -2.16 -11.98
C ASP A 36 -18.08 -1.94 -10.47
N ALA A 37 -16.98 -2.32 -9.83
CA ALA A 37 -16.82 -2.14 -8.39
C ALA A 37 -16.80 -0.66 -7.98
N ALA A 38 -16.15 0.20 -8.77
CA ALA A 38 -16.09 1.64 -8.55
C ALA A 38 -17.46 2.31 -8.72
N SER A 39 -18.28 1.83 -9.66
CA SER A 39 -19.63 2.37 -9.91
C SER A 39 -20.57 2.23 -8.71
N LEU A 40 -20.34 1.23 -7.85
CA LEU A 40 -21.13 0.98 -6.64
C LEU A 40 -20.84 1.96 -5.50
N ILE A 41 -19.71 2.68 -5.55
CA ILE A 41 -19.28 3.58 -4.47
C ILE A 41 -19.91 4.95 -4.69
N ILE A 42 -20.97 5.26 -3.92
CA ILE A 42 -21.64 6.57 -3.86
C ILE A 42 -22.02 7.11 -5.26
N PRO A 43 -22.77 6.37 -6.10
CA PRO A 43 -22.91 6.64 -7.55
C PRO A 43 -23.14 8.12 -7.91
N ASP A 44 -24.08 8.80 -7.25
CA ASP A 44 -24.45 10.19 -7.53
C ASP A 44 -23.81 11.24 -6.60
N GLY A 45 -22.99 10.79 -5.65
CA GLY A 45 -22.37 11.69 -4.67
C GLY A 45 -20.95 12.10 -5.05
N ARG A 46 -20.45 13.08 -4.29
CA ARG A 46 -19.07 13.56 -4.40
C ARG A 46 -18.11 12.61 -3.68
N LEU A 47 -16.99 12.33 -4.33
CA LEU A 47 -15.83 11.65 -3.76
C LEU A 47 -14.58 12.49 -4.09
N ASP A 48 -13.70 12.71 -3.12
CA ASP A 48 -12.47 13.48 -3.34
C ASP A 48 -11.33 12.63 -3.92
N ALA A 49 -11.37 11.31 -3.72
CA ALA A 49 -10.44 10.36 -4.32
C ALA A 49 -11.06 8.95 -4.44
N MET A 50 -10.53 8.14 -5.35
CA MET A 50 -10.79 6.71 -5.46
C MET A 50 -9.52 5.92 -5.11
N VAL A 51 -9.70 4.87 -4.33
CA VAL A 51 -8.58 4.12 -3.76
C VAL A 51 -8.68 2.66 -4.17
N TYR A 52 -7.65 2.15 -4.85
CA TYR A 52 -7.56 0.73 -5.20
C TYR A 52 -6.64 0.00 -4.23
N CYS A 53 -7.21 -0.77 -3.30
CA CYS A 53 -6.52 -1.30 -2.12
C CYS A 53 -5.69 -2.59 -2.37
N CYS A 54 -5.04 -2.74 -3.53
CA CYS A 54 -4.18 -3.89 -3.81
C CYS A 54 -2.81 -3.47 -4.37
N THR A 55 -1.76 -3.69 -3.57
CA THR A 55 -0.37 -3.39 -3.94
C THR A 55 0.09 -4.24 -5.13
N SER A 56 0.02 -5.57 -4.99
CA SER A 56 0.46 -6.53 -6.00
C SER A 56 -0.37 -6.43 -7.28
N GLY A 57 -1.67 -6.14 -7.16
CA GLY A 57 -2.53 -5.86 -8.31
C GLY A 57 -2.05 -4.68 -9.15
N THR A 58 -1.67 -3.57 -8.51
CA THR A 58 -1.12 -2.41 -9.22
C THR A 58 0.27 -2.72 -9.80
N ALA A 59 1.12 -3.47 -9.08
CA ALA A 59 2.42 -3.90 -9.58
C ALA A 59 2.29 -4.78 -10.84
N ALA A 60 1.27 -5.66 -10.89
CA ALA A 60 1.04 -6.59 -12.00
C ALA A 60 0.39 -5.94 -13.23
N MET A 61 -0.52 -4.99 -13.03
CA MET A 61 -1.32 -4.34 -14.10
C MET A 61 -0.80 -2.98 -14.55
N GLY A 62 -0.03 -2.30 -13.70
CA GLY A 62 0.33 -0.88 -13.89
C GLY A 62 -0.70 0.08 -13.28
N TYR A 63 -0.24 1.28 -12.92
CA TYR A 63 -1.10 2.33 -12.37
C TYR A 63 -2.13 2.82 -13.40
N ASP A 64 -1.70 3.05 -14.65
CA ASP A 64 -2.57 3.61 -15.69
C ASP A 64 -3.75 2.67 -15.96
N THR A 65 -3.52 1.37 -16.08
CA THR A 65 -4.61 0.38 -16.19
C THR A 65 -5.62 0.48 -15.05
N VAL A 66 -5.16 0.63 -13.80
CA VAL A 66 -6.05 0.78 -12.63
C VAL A 66 -6.83 2.08 -12.72
N ALA A 67 -6.13 3.18 -12.98
CA ALA A 67 -6.70 4.51 -12.98
C ALA A 67 -7.68 4.72 -14.13
N ASP A 68 -7.37 4.22 -15.32
CA ASP A 68 -8.20 4.33 -16.52
C ASP A 68 -9.51 3.56 -16.33
N ASN A 69 -9.46 2.32 -15.81
CA ASN A 69 -10.68 1.56 -15.53
C ASN A 69 -11.57 2.28 -14.51
N ILE A 70 -11.02 2.84 -13.43
CA ILE A 70 -11.79 3.62 -12.46
C ILE A 70 -12.38 4.89 -13.09
N ARG A 71 -11.59 5.59 -13.92
CA ARG A 71 -12.00 6.86 -14.54
C ARG A 71 -13.04 6.70 -15.63
N THR A 72 -13.29 5.48 -16.13
CA THR A 72 -14.43 5.22 -17.02
C THR A 72 -15.78 5.58 -16.38
N VAL A 73 -15.92 5.37 -15.06
CA VAL A 73 -17.14 5.68 -14.29
C VAL A 73 -16.98 6.90 -13.39
N ARG A 74 -15.75 7.32 -13.09
CA ARG A 74 -15.42 8.52 -12.31
C ARG A 74 -14.40 9.40 -13.04
N PRO A 75 -14.81 10.15 -14.08
CA PRO A 75 -13.89 10.98 -14.85
C PRO A 75 -13.11 11.95 -13.97
N ASN A 76 -11.81 12.11 -14.26
CA ASN A 76 -10.89 13.04 -13.57
C ASN A 76 -10.67 12.82 -12.07
N ILE A 77 -11.25 11.77 -11.46
CA ILE A 77 -11.04 11.52 -10.03
C ILE A 77 -9.56 11.21 -9.74
N PRO A 78 -8.98 11.76 -8.66
CA PRO A 78 -7.69 11.29 -8.16
C PRO A 78 -7.77 9.80 -7.83
N VAL A 79 -6.80 9.03 -8.33
CA VAL A 79 -6.70 7.59 -8.04
C VAL A 79 -5.44 7.34 -7.25
N VAL A 80 -5.60 6.70 -6.09
CA VAL A 80 -4.52 6.33 -5.18
C VAL A 80 -4.40 4.81 -5.13
N THR A 81 -3.17 4.31 -5.20
CA THR A 81 -2.86 2.89 -5.01
C THR A 81 -1.78 2.71 -3.95
N PRO A 82 -1.71 1.58 -3.24
CA PRO A 82 -0.78 1.42 -2.13
C PRO A 82 0.69 1.52 -2.55
N ILE A 83 1.03 1.02 -3.74
CA ILE A 83 2.42 1.04 -4.22
C ILE A 83 2.83 2.43 -4.68
N THR A 84 1.95 3.18 -5.35
CA THR A 84 2.25 4.57 -5.72
C THR A 84 2.32 5.47 -4.49
N ALA A 85 1.44 5.25 -3.53
CA ALA A 85 1.46 5.95 -2.25
C ALA A 85 2.71 5.61 -1.44
N GLY A 86 3.11 4.33 -1.43
CA GLY A 86 4.36 3.88 -0.81
C GLY A 86 5.58 4.56 -1.41
N LEU A 87 5.66 4.66 -2.75
CA LEU A 87 6.75 5.35 -3.43
C LEU A 87 6.79 6.85 -3.10
N ARG A 88 5.64 7.54 -3.10
CA ARG A 88 5.55 8.95 -2.68
C ARG A 88 5.91 9.15 -1.20
N ALA A 89 5.50 8.22 -0.34
CA ALA A 89 5.86 8.22 1.07
C ALA A 89 7.37 8.05 1.28
N LEU A 90 8.01 7.13 0.57
CA LEU A 90 9.47 6.95 0.62
C LEU A 90 10.23 8.20 0.16
N GLN A 91 9.70 8.93 -0.83
CA GLN A 91 10.25 10.22 -1.25
C GLN A 91 10.21 11.28 -0.13
N GLN A 92 9.19 11.26 0.75
CA GLN A 92 9.13 12.17 1.91
C GLN A 92 10.31 11.99 2.87
N PHE A 93 10.92 10.80 2.87
CA PHE A 93 12.07 10.47 3.70
C PHE A 93 13.41 10.57 2.95
N ASP A 94 13.41 11.07 1.70
CA ASP A 94 14.55 11.03 0.76
C ASP A 94 15.19 9.62 0.64
N ALA A 95 14.38 8.56 0.82
CA ALA A 95 14.84 7.18 0.80
C ALA A 95 15.04 6.69 -0.65
N LYS A 96 16.30 6.55 -1.05
CA LYS A 96 16.78 6.08 -2.36
C LYS A 96 17.16 4.61 -2.34
N GLN A 97 17.53 4.08 -1.17
CA GLN A 97 17.85 2.67 -0.96
C GLN A 97 16.92 2.11 0.11
N ILE A 98 16.14 1.08 -0.24
CA ILE A 98 15.12 0.54 0.66
C ILE A 98 15.24 -0.98 0.79
N ALA A 99 14.89 -1.48 1.97
CA ALA A 99 14.55 -2.89 2.14
C ALA A 99 13.03 -3.06 1.95
N VAL A 100 12.61 -4.22 1.47
CA VAL A 100 11.20 -4.54 1.29
C VAL A 100 10.84 -5.81 2.06
N LEU A 101 9.76 -5.75 2.85
CA LEU A 101 9.12 -6.91 3.47
C LEU A 101 7.79 -7.18 2.77
N THR A 102 7.58 -8.43 2.35
CA THR A 102 6.40 -8.85 1.59
C THR A 102 5.84 -10.16 2.15
N PRO A 103 4.61 -10.56 1.78
CA PRO A 103 4.15 -11.91 2.02
C PRO A 103 4.18 -12.79 0.77
N TYR A 104 4.65 -12.28 -0.37
CA TYR A 104 4.35 -12.87 -1.68
C TYR A 104 5.30 -14.00 -2.09
N THR A 105 4.86 -14.79 -3.06
CA THR A 105 5.69 -15.72 -3.79
C THR A 105 6.79 -15.01 -4.59
N PRO A 106 7.88 -15.70 -4.97
CA PRO A 106 9.01 -15.10 -5.68
C PRO A 106 8.64 -14.36 -6.98
N ASP A 107 7.70 -14.88 -7.77
CA ASP A 107 7.27 -14.29 -9.05
C ASP A 107 6.54 -12.94 -8.84
N VAL A 108 5.70 -12.84 -7.82
CA VAL A 108 5.02 -11.59 -7.46
C VAL A 108 6.01 -10.59 -6.88
N ASN A 109 6.96 -11.04 -6.07
CA ASN A 109 8.03 -10.20 -5.55
C ASN A 109 8.90 -9.62 -6.66
N GLU A 110 9.24 -10.42 -7.67
CA GLU A 110 9.98 -9.94 -8.83
C GLU A 110 9.19 -8.87 -9.60
N SER A 111 7.88 -9.06 -9.78
CA SER A 111 6.99 -8.03 -10.35
C SER A 111 6.95 -6.75 -9.51
N LEU A 112 6.90 -6.88 -8.18
CA LEU A 112 6.89 -5.75 -7.24
C LEU A 112 8.20 -4.97 -7.30
N VAL A 113 9.34 -5.64 -7.21
CA VAL A 113 10.67 -5.02 -7.21
C VAL A 113 10.90 -4.28 -8.52
N ARG A 114 10.61 -4.92 -9.67
CA ARG A 114 10.68 -4.24 -10.98
C ARG A 114 9.84 -2.98 -11.02
N TYR A 115 8.64 -3.00 -10.46
CA TYR A 115 7.77 -1.83 -10.43
C TYR A 115 8.37 -0.67 -9.60
N ILE A 116 8.93 -0.99 -8.43
CA ILE A 116 9.54 -0.03 -7.51
C ILE A 116 10.80 0.59 -8.13
N GLU A 117 11.74 -0.25 -8.59
CA GLU A 117 13.03 0.21 -9.11
C GLU A 117 12.88 1.03 -10.39
N ALA A 118 11.87 0.74 -11.22
CA ALA A 118 11.54 1.55 -12.39
C ALA A 118 11.06 2.98 -12.03
N ARG A 119 10.80 3.28 -10.75
CA ARG A 119 10.22 4.54 -10.26
C ARG A 119 11.06 5.25 -9.21
N GLY A 120 12.28 4.79 -8.93
CA GLY A 120 13.26 5.56 -8.18
C GLY A 120 14.08 4.73 -7.19
N PRO A 121 13.47 4.19 -6.11
CA PRO A 121 14.24 3.53 -5.06
C PRO A 121 14.88 2.24 -5.55
N ARG A 122 16.16 2.03 -5.22
CA ARG A 122 16.84 0.76 -5.35
C ARG A 122 16.41 -0.16 -4.21
N VAL A 123 16.06 -1.41 -4.51
CA VAL A 123 15.72 -2.40 -3.48
C VAL A 123 16.98 -3.15 -3.07
N THR A 124 17.46 -2.94 -1.84
CA THR A 124 18.70 -3.58 -1.36
C THR A 124 18.47 -5.00 -0.86
N ALA A 125 17.28 -5.29 -0.34
CA ALA A 125 16.87 -6.62 0.08
C ALA A 125 15.36 -6.81 -0.04
N THR A 126 14.96 -8.06 -0.28
CA THR A 126 13.55 -8.50 -0.20
C THR A 126 13.43 -9.65 0.79
N THR A 127 12.70 -9.45 1.87
CA THR A 127 12.30 -10.49 2.83
C THR A 127 10.85 -10.87 2.57
N SER A 128 10.51 -12.16 2.62
CA SER A 128 9.15 -12.62 2.34
C SER A 128 8.67 -13.77 3.22
N PHE A 129 7.37 -13.79 3.51
CA PHE A 129 6.68 -14.94 4.11
C PHE A 129 6.31 -16.04 3.09
N HIS A 130 6.36 -15.74 1.78
CA HIS A 130 6.15 -16.71 0.69
C HIS A 130 4.76 -17.40 0.66
N PHE A 131 3.69 -16.69 1.02
CA PHE A 131 2.33 -17.17 0.86
C PHE A 131 1.81 -16.98 -0.56
N ALA A 132 1.02 -17.94 -1.02
CA ALA A 132 0.28 -17.85 -2.29
C ALA A 132 -1.20 -17.48 -2.09
N ASP A 133 -1.76 -17.67 -0.88
CA ASP A 133 -3.16 -17.39 -0.58
C ASP A 133 -3.32 -16.11 0.25
N ASP A 134 -4.18 -15.19 -0.21
CA ASP A 134 -4.43 -13.91 0.45
C ASP A 134 -4.99 -14.05 1.89
N ASN A 135 -5.75 -15.11 2.18
CA ASN A 135 -6.28 -15.35 3.52
C ASN A 135 -5.17 -15.74 4.51
N ASP A 136 -4.14 -16.45 4.05
CA ASP A 136 -2.99 -16.78 4.87
C ASP A 136 -2.16 -15.52 5.16
N MET A 137 -1.99 -14.64 4.16
CA MET A 137 -1.34 -13.34 4.33
C MET A 137 -2.06 -12.48 5.40
N ALA A 138 -3.40 -12.47 5.38
CA ALA A 138 -4.20 -11.69 6.34
C ALA A 138 -4.12 -12.21 7.79
N ARG A 139 -3.73 -13.48 7.97
CA ARG A 139 -3.63 -14.15 9.28
C ARG A 139 -2.24 -14.07 9.90
N ILE A 140 -1.27 -13.45 9.23
CA ILE A 140 0.08 -13.27 9.78
C ILE A 140 -0.02 -12.59 11.17
N PRO A 141 0.51 -13.21 12.24
CA PRO A 141 0.51 -12.62 13.57
C PRO A 141 1.38 -11.37 13.64
N VAL A 142 1.03 -10.46 14.53
CA VAL A 142 1.72 -9.17 14.68
C VAL A 142 3.18 -9.35 15.11
N GLU A 143 3.44 -10.33 15.98
CA GLU A 143 4.77 -10.69 16.46
C GLU A 143 5.66 -11.25 15.33
N ALA A 144 5.05 -11.92 14.35
CA ALA A 144 5.74 -12.41 13.17
C ALA A 144 6.11 -11.25 12.23
N ILE A 145 5.24 -10.24 12.11
CA ILE A 145 5.52 -9.01 11.33
C ILE A 145 6.71 -8.25 11.93
N ILE A 146 6.73 -8.03 13.25
CA ILE A 146 7.84 -7.34 13.93
C ILE A 146 9.16 -8.11 13.71
N ARG A 147 9.14 -9.44 13.90
CA ARG A 147 10.34 -10.27 13.70
C ARG A 147 10.85 -10.19 12.27
N ALA A 148 9.96 -10.35 11.28
CA ALA A 148 10.33 -10.27 9.88
C ALA A 148 10.82 -8.87 9.48
N ALA A 149 10.29 -7.80 10.11
CA ALA A 149 10.79 -6.45 9.90
C ALA A 149 12.23 -6.26 10.41
N LYS A 150 12.55 -6.82 11.59
CA LYS A 150 13.94 -6.86 12.10
C LYS A 150 14.86 -7.68 11.21
N GLU A 151 14.37 -8.81 10.69
CA GLU A 151 15.12 -9.64 9.74
C GLU A 151 15.30 -8.99 8.36
N ALA A 152 14.38 -8.10 7.97
CA ALA A 152 14.45 -7.35 6.71
C ALA A 152 15.39 -6.15 6.77
N ASP A 153 15.71 -5.64 7.95
CA ASP A 153 16.55 -4.46 8.09
C ASP A 153 17.97 -4.70 7.58
N ARG A 154 18.52 -3.71 6.89
CA ARG A 154 19.88 -3.75 6.30
C ARG A 154 20.57 -2.42 6.53
N ASP A 155 21.87 -2.44 6.79
CA ASP A 155 22.66 -1.23 7.03
C ASP A 155 22.68 -0.29 5.80
N ASP A 156 22.52 -0.84 4.60
CA ASP A 156 22.47 -0.08 3.34
C ASP A 156 21.06 0.39 2.94
N ALA A 157 20.03 0.07 3.74
CA ALA A 157 18.67 0.55 3.56
C ALA A 157 18.39 1.78 4.44
N GLU A 158 17.85 2.83 3.83
CA GLU A 158 17.47 4.09 4.45
C GLU A 158 16.04 4.03 5.02
N ALA A 159 15.20 3.13 4.50
CA ALA A 159 13.85 2.87 4.99
C ALA A 159 13.42 1.42 4.74
N LEU A 160 12.45 0.95 5.52
CA LEU A 160 11.78 -0.34 5.30
C LEU A 160 10.39 -0.11 4.69
N PHE A 161 10.12 -0.74 3.55
CA PHE A 161 8.79 -0.78 2.95
C PHE A 161 8.10 -2.13 3.22
N ILE A 162 7.05 -2.13 4.04
CA ILE A 162 6.21 -3.31 4.30
C ILE A 162 5.06 -3.33 3.27
N SER A 163 5.25 -4.12 2.23
CA SER A 163 4.42 -4.13 1.04
C SER A 163 3.41 -5.28 1.07
N CYS A 164 2.19 -4.97 1.53
CA CYS A 164 0.93 -5.67 1.24
C CYS A 164 -0.20 -5.02 2.05
N THR A 165 -1.40 -4.94 1.50
CA THR A 165 -2.58 -4.46 2.23
C THR A 165 -3.19 -5.52 3.15
N ALA A 166 -2.89 -6.80 2.96
CA ALA A 166 -3.27 -7.88 3.88
C ALA A 166 -2.39 -7.93 5.15
N ILE A 167 -1.16 -7.39 5.11
CA ILE A 167 -0.29 -7.33 6.30
C ILE A 167 -0.78 -6.20 7.21
N ARG A 168 -1.16 -6.56 8.44
CA ARG A 168 -1.65 -5.64 9.49
C ARG A 168 -0.52 -4.89 10.20
N ALA A 169 0.45 -4.38 9.43
CA ALA A 169 1.65 -3.71 9.97
C ALA A 169 1.34 -2.40 10.70
N VAL A 170 0.22 -1.74 10.36
CA VAL A 170 -0.26 -0.49 10.98
C VAL A 170 -0.28 -0.55 12.50
N ASP A 171 -0.60 -1.71 13.07
CA ASP A 171 -0.70 -1.90 14.52
C ASP A 171 0.67 -1.81 15.24
N VAL A 172 1.78 -1.89 14.50
CA VAL A 172 3.14 -2.01 15.06
C VAL A 172 4.19 -1.13 14.39
N ILE A 173 3.80 -0.17 13.54
CA ILE A 173 4.76 0.69 12.82
C ILE A 173 5.63 1.48 13.80
N ASP A 174 5.04 2.12 14.82
CA ASP A 174 5.79 2.89 15.83
C ASP A 174 6.82 2.02 16.58
N GLU A 175 6.47 0.77 16.87
CA GLU A 175 7.38 -0.18 17.51
C GLU A 175 8.53 -0.54 16.56
N ILE A 176 8.23 -0.86 15.30
CA ILE A 176 9.25 -1.21 14.32
C ILE A 176 10.16 -0.01 14.04
N GLU A 177 9.64 1.21 13.86
CA GLU A 177 10.45 2.42 13.66
C GLU A 177 11.43 2.63 14.83
N ARG A 178 10.97 2.44 16.08
CA ARG A 178 11.81 2.56 17.27
C ARG A 178 12.91 1.50 17.32
N GLU A 179 12.59 0.25 16.97
CA GLU A 179 13.54 -0.86 16.99
C GLU A 179 14.59 -0.76 15.87
N LEU A 180 14.20 -0.29 14.69
CA LEU A 180 15.09 -0.18 13.53
C LEU A 180 15.85 1.16 13.49
N ASN A 181 15.36 2.17 14.21
CA ASN A 181 15.84 3.54 14.12
C ASN A 181 15.86 4.08 12.66
N LYS A 182 14.85 3.66 11.87
CA LYS A 182 14.67 4.00 10.45
C LYS A 182 13.18 4.21 10.16
N PRO A 183 12.83 5.05 9.17
CA PRO A 183 11.46 5.16 8.68
C PRO A 183 10.90 3.81 8.22
N VAL A 184 9.65 3.53 8.59
CA VAL A 184 8.91 2.34 8.15
C VAL A 184 7.66 2.81 7.43
N VAL A 185 7.52 2.40 6.17
CA VAL A 185 6.35 2.69 5.35
C VAL A 185 5.59 1.39 5.15
N SER A 186 4.34 1.30 5.61
CA SER A 186 3.47 0.18 5.23
C SER A 186 2.55 0.56 4.08
N ALA A 187 2.18 -0.40 3.24
CA ALA A 187 1.23 -0.19 2.15
C ALA A 187 -0.11 0.42 2.62
N ASN A 188 -0.66 -0.07 3.74
CA ASN A 188 -1.92 0.44 4.31
C ASN A 188 -1.79 1.88 4.84
N GLN A 189 -0.70 2.17 5.57
CA GLN A 189 -0.43 3.49 6.12
C GLN A 189 -0.19 4.52 5.01
N ALA A 190 0.62 4.17 4.00
CA ALA A 190 0.91 5.05 2.87
C ALA A 190 -0.35 5.33 2.05
N LEU A 191 -1.13 4.27 1.76
CA LEU A 191 -2.43 4.39 1.08
C LEU A 191 -3.34 5.38 1.79
N PHE A 192 -3.50 5.22 3.11
CA PHE A 192 -4.37 6.07 3.90
C PHE A 192 -3.84 7.51 3.96
N TRP A 193 -2.53 7.68 4.25
CA TRP A 193 -1.85 8.97 4.26
C TRP A 193 -2.09 9.76 2.98
N GLU A 194 -1.78 9.17 1.82
CA GLU A 194 -1.96 9.86 0.55
C GLU A 194 -3.44 10.16 0.26
N SER A 195 -4.34 9.23 0.58
CA SER A 195 -5.78 9.40 0.33
C SER A 195 -6.35 10.58 1.12
N VAL A 196 -6.03 10.70 2.41
CA VAL A 196 -6.58 11.79 3.25
C VAL A 196 -5.97 13.15 2.90
N ARG A 197 -4.68 13.20 2.53
CA ARG A 197 -4.05 14.45 2.07
C ARG A 197 -4.60 14.89 0.71
N THR A 198 -4.81 13.95 -0.20
CA THR A 198 -5.47 14.22 -1.49
C THR A 198 -6.89 14.77 -1.29
N ALA A 199 -7.60 14.30 -0.27
CA ALA A 199 -8.92 14.79 0.11
C ALA A 199 -8.90 16.11 0.90
N GLY A 200 -7.73 16.69 1.17
CA GLY A 200 -7.56 17.98 1.86
C GLY A 200 -7.53 17.91 3.38
N TYR A 201 -7.46 16.70 3.98
CA TYR A 201 -7.28 16.55 5.43
C TYR A 201 -5.80 16.64 5.79
N GLU A 202 -5.39 17.79 6.33
CA GLU A 202 -3.97 18.13 6.57
C GLU A 202 -3.49 17.95 8.02
N ALA A 203 -4.39 17.60 8.95
CA ALA A 203 -4.00 17.45 10.35
C ALA A 203 -3.14 16.17 10.57
N PRO A 204 -2.16 16.22 11.49
CA PRO A 204 -1.33 15.07 11.81
C PRO A 204 -2.14 13.96 12.48
N ILE A 205 -1.83 12.70 12.15
CA ILE A 205 -2.46 11.51 12.73
C ILE A 205 -1.37 10.74 13.50
N ASN A 206 -1.56 10.61 14.81
CA ASN A 206 -0.56 10.04 15.74
C ASN A 206 -0.80 8.56 16.01
N GLY A 207 0.24 7.84 16.41
CA GLY A 207 0.17 6.43 16.84
C GLY A 207 0.31 5.40 15.72
N TYR A 208 0.76 5.83 14.53
CA TYR A 208 0.81 5.01 13.33
C TYR A 208 2.06 5.30 12.49
N GLY A 209 3.22 5.44 13.13
CA GLY A 209 4.49 5.78 12.48
C GLY A 209 4.66 7.27 12.19
N THR A 210 5.81 7.61 11.62
CA THR A 210 6.19 8.99 11.35
C THR A 210 5.43 9.59 10.15
N LEU A 211 5.17 8.79 9.11
CA LEU A 211 4.55 9.23 7.86
C LEU A 211 3.21 9.94 8.05
N LEU A 212 2.32 9.41 8.90
CA LEU A 212 0.96 9.93 9.08
C LEU A 212 0.90 11.31 9.78
N LYS A 213 2.03 11.78 10.31
CA LYS A 213 2.21 13.14 10.85
C LYS A 213 2.62 14.15 9.78
N MET A 214 3.04 13.68 8.60
CA MET A 214 3.57 14.50 7.51
C MET A 214 2.46 14.99 6.58
N LYS A 215 2.70 16.13 5.94
CA LYS A 215 1.87 16.67 4.85
C LYS A 215 2.31 16.06 3.52
N LEU A 216 1.46 16.15 2.50
CA LEU A 216 1.85 15.83 1.14
C LEU A 216 2.69 17.01 0.59
N SER A 217 3.93 16.75 0.18
CA SER A 217 4.83 17.77 -0.38
C SER A 217 4.59 18.02 -1.87
#